data_AF-A0A947PVQ3-F1
#
_entry.id   AF-A0A947PVQ3-F1
#
_cell.length_a   1.000
_cell.length_b   1.000
_cell.length_c   1.000
_cell.angle_alpha   90.00
_cell.angle_beta   90.00
_cell.angle_gamma   90.00
#
_symmetry.space_group_name_H-M   'P 1'
#
loop_
_entity.id
_entity.type
_entity.pdbx_description
1 polymer ?
#
loop_
_entity_poly.entity_id
_entity_poly.type
_entity_poly.pdbx_seq_one_letter_code
_entity_poly.pdbx_strand_id
1 'polypeptide(L)'
;MAWMKRTAVGLVVAVLLAGTGAAVYVQRSFAVVDGKLRVAGLRDVVRVQRDGADVTHIRAQTPQDVWFAMGFVHAQERTWQLEFNRRVMHGQLSEVFGEATVETDKLMRSLDIMGVARRQYNGLPLYAKEALQAYSQGIHAFHKDRPQALSPEFHVLGVKPGGEVGAVWEPEDSVGWALMMALDLGGNWGNEFARLSVAKTLDTDRLWQLMTPYPGEPPAASADLA
;
A
#
# COMPACT_ATOMS: atom_id res chain seq x y z
N MET A 1 1.67 50.85 -22.02
CA MET A 1 1.36 50.73 -20.57
C MET A 1 0.03 50.02 -20.27
N ALA A 2 -1.10 50.33 -20.93
CA ALA A 2 -2.39 49.69 -20.63
C ALA A 2 -2.42 48.17 -20.88
N TRP A 3 -1.75 47.68 -21.93
CA TRP A 3 -1.65 46.26 -22.24
C TRP A 3 -0.88 45.45 -21.19
N MET A 4 0.22 46.02 -20.68
CA MET A 4 1.04 45.40 -19.62
C MET A 4 0.29 45.31 -18.28
N LYS A 5 -0.57 46.29 -17.97
CA LYS A 5 -1.47 46.23 -16.80
C LYS A 5 -2.55 45.16 -16.97
N ARG A 6 -3.13 45.04 -18.18
CA ARG A 6 -4.16 44.02 -18.47
C ARG A 6 -3.60 42.60 -18.43
N THR A 7 -2.39 42.39 -18.95
CA THR A 7 -1.72 41.08 -18.86
C THR A 7 -1.34 40.75 -17.42
N ALA A 8 -0.82 41.71 -16.65
CA ALA A 8 -0.53 41.50 -15.22
C ALA A 8 -1.79 41.15 -14.42
N VAL A 9 -2.90 41.87 -14.61
CA VAL A 9 -4.19 41.56 -13.98
C VAL A 9 -4.69 40.18 -14.43
N GLY A 10 -4.58 39.85 -15.72
CA GLY A 10 -4.95 38.53 -16.24
C GLY A 10 -4.16 37.40 -15.60
N LEU A 11 -2.84 37.58 -15.41
CA LEU A 11 -1.99 36.61 -14.73
C LEU A 11 -2.36 36.45 -13.25
N VAL A 12 -2.61 37.55 -12.54
CA VAL A 12 -3.05 37.51 -11.14
C VAL A 12 -4.38 36.77 -11.01
N VAL A 13 -5.35 37.06 -11.88
CA VAL A 13 -6.65 36.37 -11.90
C VAL A 13 -6.47 34.88 -12.20
N ALA A 14 -5.63 34.52 -13.18
CA ALA A 14 -5.34 33.12 -13.51
C ALA A 14 -4.72 32.36 -12.32
N VAL A 15 -3.75 32.98 -11.63
CA VAL A 15 -3.12 32.40 -10.44
C VAL A 15 -4.13 32.22 -9.31
N LEU A 16 -4.99 33.21 -9.06
CA LEU A 16 -6.04 33.13 -8.04
C LEU A 16 -7.07 32.03 -8.36
N LEU A 17 -7.49 31.90 -9.62
CA LEU A 17 -8.40 30.84 -10.04
C LEU A 17 -7.75 29.46 -9.91
N ALA A 18 -6.49 29.31 -10.33
CA ALA A 18 -5.74 28.07 -10.19
C ALA A 18 -5.57 27.68 -8.70
N GLY A 19 -5.18 28.65 -7.85
CA GLY A 19 -5.05 28.44 -6.42
C GLY A 19 -6.36 28.05 -5.74
N THR A 20 -7.46 28.70 -6.12
CA THR A 20 -8.81 28.35 -5.61
C THR A 20 -9.23 26.95 -6.07
N GLY A 21 -9.00 26.60 -7.33
CA GLY A 21 -9.27 25.26 -7.86
C GLY A 21 -8.48 24.18 -7.13
N ALA A 22 -7.19 24.41 -6.88
CA ALA A 22 -6.35 23.50 -6.12
C ALA A 22 -6.83 23.35 -4.67
N ALA A 23 -7.18 24.44 -3.99
CA ALA A 23 -7.71 24.40 -2.63
C ALA A 23 -9.02 23.61 -2.53
N VAL A 24 -9.96 23.84 -3.46
CA VAL A 24 -11.23 23.09 -3.52
C VAL A 24 -10.97 21.60 -3.79
N TYR A 25 -10.01 21.28 -4.66
CA TYR A 25 -9.64 19.90 -4.92
C TYR A 25 -9.11 19.20 -3.67
N VAL A 26 -8.14 19.81 -2.98
CA VAL A 26 -7.54 19.27 -1.75
C VAL A 26 -8.61 19.10 -0.66
N GLN A 27 -9.52 20.06 -0.52
CA GLN A 27 -10.62 19.93 0.43
C GLN A 27 -11.56 18.77 0.09
N ARG A 28 -11.80 18.52 -1.21
CA ARG A 28 -12.61 17.39 -1.67
C ARG A 28 -11.89 16.05 -1.66
N SER A 29 -10.56 16.02 -1.52
CA SER A 29 -9.80 14.78 -1.42
C SER A 29 -9.77 14.21 -0.01
N PHE A 30 -10.17 14.99 1.01
CA PHE A 30 -10.36 14.48 2.36
C PHE A 30 -11.48 13.45 2.44
N ALA A 31 -11.32 12.52 3.38
CA ALA A 31 -12.28 11.45 3.60
C ALA A 31 -13.63 11.99 4.06
N VAL A 32 -14.71 11.53 3.41
CA VAL A 32 -16.09 11.82 3.85
C VAL A 32 -16.44 10.88 5.01
N VAL A 33 -16.11 11.31 6.22
CA VAL A 33 -16.19 10.48 7.44
C VAL A 33 -17.56 10.49 8.11
N ASP A 34 -18.41 11.47 7.78
CA ASP A 34 -19.74 11.67 8.35
C ASP A 34 -20.87 11.45 7.35
N GLY A 35 -22.06 11.17 7.89
CA GLY A 35 -23.30 11.07 7.12
C GLY A 35 -23.77 9.64 6.90
N LYS A 36 -24.55 9.44 5.83
CA LYS A 36 -25.12 8.15 5.45
C LYS A 36 -24.81 7.87 3.99
N LEU A 37 -24.14 6.76 3.74
CA LEU A 37 -23.82 6.29 2.39
C LEU A 37 -24.61 5.01 2.13
N ARG A 38 -25.16 4.88 0.91
CA ARG A 38 -25.72 3.62 0.43
C ARG A 38 -24.64 2.95 -0.40
N VAL A 39 -24.19 1.79 0.07
CA VAL A 39 -23.11 1.03 -0.59
C VAL A 39 -23.67 -0.29 -1.04
N ALA A 40 -23.57 -0.58 -2.34
CA ALA A 40 -23.96 -1.87 -2.90
C ALA A 40 -23.01 -2.96 -2.38
N GLY A 41 -23.57 -4.08 -1.90
CA GLY A 41 -22.81 -5.22 -1.37
C GLY A 41 -22.96 -5.44 0.13
N LEU A 42 -23.35 -4.41 0.90
CA LEU A 42 -23.72 -4.56 2.30
C LEU A 42 -25.07 -5.28 2.42
N ARG A 43 -25.16 -6.22 3.37
CA ARG A 43 -26.39 -6.96 3.67
C ARG A 43 -27.25 -6.21 4.68
N ASP A 44 -26.59 -5.68 5.72
CA ASP A 44 -27.22 -4.92 6.79
C ASP A 44 -26.56 -3.54 7.00
N VAL A 45 -27.17 -2.73 7.88
CA VAL A 45 -26.63 -1.44 8.26
C VAL A 45 -25.35 -1.61 9.05
N VAL A 46 -24.27 -0.98 8.58
CA VAL A 46 -22.99 -0.86 9.29
C VAL A 46 -22.85 0.52 9.90
N ARG A 47 -22.38 0.58 11.15
CA ARG A 47 -22.05 1.84 11.83
C ARG A 47 -20.53 1.96 11.95
N VAL A 48 -19.99 3.03 11.38
CA VAL A 48 -18.58 3.41 11.49
C VAL A 48 -18.50 4.65 12.39
N GLN A 49 -17.67 4.60 13.43
CA GLN A 49 -17.48 5.70 14.38
C GLN A 49 -15.99 5.93 14.57
N ARG A 50 -15.56 7.16 14.77
CA ARG A 50 -14.17 7.51 15.11
C ARG A 50 -14.16 8.12 16.50
N ASP A 51 -13.24 7.68 17.35
CA ASP A 51 -13.11 8.24 18.70
C ASP A 51 -12.24 9.51 18.69
N GLY A 52 -11.99 10.10 19.88
CA GLY A 52 -11.21 11.33 20.00
C GLY A 52 -9.72 11.19 19.62
N ALA A 53 -9.24 9.97 19.35
CA ALA A 53 -7.90 9.69 18.85
C ALA A 53 -7.92 9.26 17.37
N ASP A 54 -9.03 9.48 16.67
CA ASP A 54 -9.28 9.08 15.27
C ASP A 54 -9.16 7.56 15.03
N VAL A 55 -9.39 6.74 16.05
CA VAL A 55 -9.47 5.28 15.88
C VAL A 55 -10.85 4.91 15.35
N THR A 56 -10.89 4.20 14.22
CA THR A 56 -12.12 3.75 13.58
C THR A 56 -12.68 2.48 14.23
N HIS A 57 -13.90 2.57 14.74
CA HIS A 57 -14.72 1.50 15.28
C HIS A 57 -15.82 1.11 14.28
N ILE A 58 -15.81 -0.15 13.81
CA ILE A 58 -16.79 -0.67 12.86
C ILE A 58 -17.72 -1.67 13.57
N ARG A 59 -19.04 -1.46 13.49
CA ARG A 59 -20.07 -2.34 14.07
C ARG A 59 -21.06 -2.77 13.00
N ALA A 60 -21.26 -4.07 12.84
CA ALA A 60 -22.22 -4.67 11.92
C ALA A 60 -22.90 -5.91 12.53
N GLN A 61 -23.97 -6.41 11.88
CA GLN A 61 -24.69 -7.61 12.31
C GLN A 61 -23.99 -8.91 11.90
N THR A 62 -23.19 -8.88 10.83
CA THR A 62 -22.51 -10.05 10.28
C THR A 62 -21.00 -9.81 10.15
N PRO A 63 -20.15 -10.84 10.32
CA PRO A 63 -18.71 -10.72 10.06
C PRO A 63 -18.40 -10.27 8.63
N GLN A 64 -19.18 -10.72 7.64
CA GLN A 64 -19.01 -10.36 6.24
C GLN A 64 -19.17 -8.85 6.02
N ASP A 65 -20.18 -8.23 6.63
CA ASP A 65 -20.36 -6.77 6.55
C ASP A 65 -19.24 -6.01 7.28
N VAL A 66 -18.66 -6.58 8.35
CA VAL A 66 -17.47 -5.99 9.02
C VAL A 66 -16.26 -5.98 8.09
N TRP A 67 -15.94 -7.12 7.46
CA TRP A 67 -14.82 -7.23 6.53
C TRP A 67 -14.99 -6.30 5.33
N PHE A 68 -16.19 -6.26 4.76
CA PHE A 68 -16.54 -5.35 3.69
C PHE A 68 -16.36 -3.88 4.09
N ALA A 69 -16.93 -3.48 5.23
CA ALA A 69 -16.81 -2.11 5.70
C ALA A 69 -15.37 -1.73 6.03
N MET A 70 -14.56 -2.66 6.53
CA MET A 70 -13.14 -2.44 6.78
C MET A 70 -12.39 -2.12 5.48
N GLY A 71 -12.63 -2.91 4.42
CA GLY A 71 -12.07 -2.63 3.09
C GLY A 71 -12.52 -1.28 2.54
N PHE A 72 -13.81 -0.95 2.69
CA PHE A 72 -14.35 0.35 2.27
C PHE A 72 -13.70 1.52 3.02
N VAL A 73 -13.54 1.42 4.34
CA VAL A 73 -12.91 2.48 5.16
C VAL A 73 -11.42 2.62 4.82
N HIS A 74 -10.70 1.52 4.65
CA HIS A 74 -9.30 1.58 4.20
C HIS A 74 -9.18 2.24 2.84
N ALA A 75 -10.07 1.92 1.89
CA ALA A 75 -10.10 2.59 0.59
C ALA A 75 -10.45 4.08 0.71
N GLN A 76 -11.33 4.46 1.63
CA GLN A 76 -11.72 5.84 1.89
C GLN A 76 -10.57 6.70 2.46
N GLU A 77 -9.77 6.14 3.37
CA GLU A 77 -8.78 6.91 4.13
C GLU A 77 -7.35 6.71 3.63
N ARG A 78 -7.07 5.56 3.00
CA ARG A 78 -5.71 5.09 2.66
C ARG A 78 -5.61 4.64 1.21
N THR A 79 -6.41 5.24 0.31
CA THR A 79 -6.45 4.85 -1.12
C THR A 79 -5.06 4.79 -1.75
N TRP A 80 -4.25 5.84 -1.55
CA TRP A 80 -2.91 5.92 -2.11
C TRP A 80 -1.99 4.84 -1.53
N GLN A 81 -2.07 4.61 -0.22
CA GLN A 81 -1.28 3.57 0.44
C GLN A 81 -1.62 2.18 -0.11
N LEU A 82 -2.92 1.88 -0.33
CA LEU A 82 -3.33 0.62 -0.95
C LEU A 82 -2.77 0.49 -2.38
N GLU A 83 -2.90 1.51 -3.22
CA GLU A 83 -2.37 1.46 -4.59
C GLU A 83 -0.84 1.32 -4.61
N PHE A 84 -0.14 2.08 -3.76
CA PHE A 84 1.31 2.00 -3.64
C PHE A 84 1.76 0.60 -3.22
N ASN A 85 1.16 0.05 -2.16
CA ASN A 85 1.45 -1.30 -1.68
C ASN A 85 1.15 -2.36 -2.75
N ARG A 86 0.04 -2.20 -3.48
CA ARG A 86 -0.32 -3.07 -4.60
C ARG A 86 0.78 -3.06 -5.65
N ARG A 87 1.31 -1.89 -6.01
CA ARG A 87 2.40 -1.77 -6.98
C ARG A 87 3.70 -2.39 -6.48
N VAL A 88 4.04 -2.22 -5.20
CA VAL A 88 5.23 -2.85 -4.61
C VAL A 88 5.17 -4.36 -4.80
N MET A 89 4.12 -5.02 -4.29
CA MET A 89 4.04 -6.48 -4.28
C MET A 89 3.86 -7.09 -5.67
N HIS A 90 3.26 -6.37 -6.63
CA HIS A 90 3.19 -6.79 -8.04
C HIS A 90 4.46 -6.48 -8.85
N GLY A 91 5.42 -5.75 -8.28
CA GLY A 91 6.59 -5.25 -9.00
C GLY A 91 6.19 -4.34 -10.16
N GLN A 92 5.39 -3.31 -9.87
CA GLN A 92 4.85 -2.31 -10.82
C GLN A 92 5.14 -0.87 -10.37
N LEU A 93 6.14 -0.65 -9.51
CA LEU A 93 6.50 0.69 -9.03
C LEU A 93 7.08 1.55 -10.15
N SER A 94 7.82 0.96 -11.07
CA SER A 94 8.51 1.68 -12.15
C SER A 94 7.55 2.26 -13.19
N GLU A 95 6.30 1.78 -13.23
CA GLU A 95 5.23 2.42 -14.00
C GLU A 95 4.93 3.84 -13.50
N VAL A 96 5.26 4.15 -12.24
CA VAL A 96 5.00 5.45 -11.59
C VAL A 96 6.29 6.23 -11.34
N PHE A 97 7.34 5.55 -10.85
CA PHE A 97 8.58 6.20 -10.42
C PHE A 97 9.75 6.02 -11.40
N GLY A 98 9.52 5.34 -12.52
CA GLY A 98 10.50 5.18 -13.59
C GLY A 98 11.69 4.30 -13.21
N GLU A 99 12.84 4.59 -13.83
CA GLU A 99 14.05 3.76 -13.77
C GLU A 99 14.56 3.51 -12.33
N ALA A 100 14.33 4.47 -11.43
CA ALA A 100 14.79 4.40 -10.04
C ALA A 100 14.23 3.20 -9.25
N THR A 101 13.09 2.63 -9.67
CA THR A 101 12.46 1.50 -8.98
C THR A 101 12.53 0.18 -9.74
N VAL A 102 13.26 0.12 -10.86
CA VAL A 102 13.30 -1.08 -11.72
C VAL A 102 13.91 -2.27 -11.00
N GLU A 103 14.97 -2.06 -10.22
CA GLU A 103 15.60 -3.14 -9.44
C GLU A 103 14.67 -3.67 -8.34
N THR A 104 13.85 -2.81 -7.74
CA THR A 104 12.81 -3.23 -6.80
C THR A 104 11.77 -4.09 -7.49
N ASP A 105 11.26 -3.69 -8.66
CA ASP A 105 10.29 -4.47 -9.42
C ASP A 105 10.84 -5.83 -9.83
N LYS A 106 12.11 -5.88 -10.27
CA LYS A 106 12.82 -7.12 -10.59
C LYS A 106 12.91 -8.03 -9.37
N LEU A 107 13.27 -7.50 -8.20
CA LEU A 107 13.36 -8.27 -6.97
C LEU A 107 11.99 -8.87 -6.59
N MET A 108 10.94 -8.06 -6.55
CA MET A 108 9.59 -8.51 -6.17
C MET A 108 9.07 -9.59 -7.13
N ARG A 109 9.33 -9.44 -8.43
CA ARG A 109 8.98 -10.46 -9.44
C ARG A 109 9.85 -11.71 -9.34
N SER A 110 11.14 -11.58 -9.00
CA SER A 110 12.05 -12.73 -8.82
C SER A 110 11.67 -13.57 -7.60
N LEU A 111 11.15 -12.93 -6.55
CA LEU A 111 10.61 -13.61 -5.37
C LEU A 111 9.24 -14.26 -5.60
N ASP A 112 8.60 -14.00 -6.74
CA ASP A 112 7.25 -14.49 -7.09
C ASP A 112 6.20 -14.20 -6.01
N ILE A 113 6.24 -13.01 -5.38
CA ILE A 113 5.36 -12.66 -4.24
C ILE A 113 3.89 -12.93 -4.57
N MET A 114 3.41 -12.43 -5.72
CA MET A 114 2.01 -12.61 -6.11
C MET A 114 1.67 -14.04 -6.57
N GLY A 115 2.61 -14.77 -7.18
CA GLY A 115 2.39 -16.18 -7.50
C GLY A 115 2.29 -17.04 -6.24
N VAL A 116 3.14 -16.80 -5.24
CA VAL A 116 3.05 -17.43 -3.92
C VAL A 116 1.74 -17.05 -3.22
N ALA A 117 1.37 -15.76 -3.22
CA ALA A 117 0.13 -15.28 -2.63
C ALA A 117 -1.10 -15.99 -3.20
N ARG A 118 -1.17 -16.15 -4.52
CA ARG A 118 -2.27 -16.88 -5.18
C ARG A 118 -2.30 -18.36 -4.81
N ARG A 119 -1.14 -19.04 -4.74
CA ARG A 119 -1.07 -20.44 -4.29
C ARG A 119 -1.53 -20.59 -2.84
N GLN A 120 -1.11 -19.68 -1.96
CA GLN A 120 -1.53 -19.69 -0.56
C GLN A 120 -3.02 -19.38 -0.41
N TYR A 121 -3.53 -18.36 -1.09
CA TYR A 121 -4.95 -18.03 -1.12
C TYR A 121 -5.80 -19.23 -1.53
N ASN A 122 -5.39 -19.96 -2.57
CA ASN A 122 -6.08 -21.18 -3.02
C ASN A 122 -6.10 -22.29 -1.96
N GLY A 123 -5.09 -22.36 -1.10
CA GLY A 123 -5.01 -23.30 0.02
C GLY A 123 -5.72 -22.85 1.30
N LEU A 124 -6.19 -21.60 1.39
CA LEU A 124 -6.85 -21.08 2.60
C LEU A 124 -8.20 -21.78 2.87
N PRO A 125 -8.58 -21.92 4.15
CA PRO A 125 -9.91 -22.39 4.52
C PRO A 125 -11.00 -21.42 4.03
N LEU A 126 -12.21 -21.94 3.80
CA LEU A 126 -13.31 -21.19 3.19
C LEU A 126 -13.61 -19.87 3.91
N TYR A 127 -13.67 -19.87 5.24
CA TYR A 127 -13.97 -18.65 6.02
C TYR A 127 -12.95 -17.53 5.77
N ALA A 128 -11.67 -17.86 5.55
CA ALA A 128 -10.62 -16.87 5.30
C ALA A 128 -10.73 -16.31 3.88
N LYS A 129 -11.04 -17.16 2.89
CA LYS A 129 -11.32 -16.72 1.52
C LYS A 129 -12.50 -15.77 1.48
N GLU A 130 -13.60 -16.11 2.14
CA GLU A 130 -14.80 -15.27 2.22
C GLU A 130 -14.51 -13.91 2.89
N ALA A 131 -13.70 -13.89 3.96
CA ALA A 131 -13.30 -12.64 4.62
C ALA A 131 -12.47 -11.74 3.69
N LEU A 132 -11.46 -12.30 3.00
CA LEU A 132 -10.62 -11.56 2.06
C LEU A 132 -11.41 -11.09 0.82
N GLN A 133 -12.37 -11.88 0.35
CA GLN A 133 -13.29 -11.50 -0.71
C GLN A 133 -14.19 -10.33 -0.27
N ALA A 134 -14.80 -10.41 0.91
CA ALA A 134 -15.62 -9.32 1.42
C ALA A 134 -14.81 -8.02 1.58
N TYR A 135 -13.58 -8.13 2.11
CA TYR A 135 -12.65 -7.00 2.23
C TYR A 135 -12.32 -6.36 0.88
N SER A 136 -11.92 -7.17 -0.12
CA SER A 136 -11.66 -6.72 -1.49
C SER A 136 -12.91 -6.05 -2.10
N GLN A 137 -14.09 -6.66 -1.96
CA GLN A 137 -15.34 -6.08 -2.44
C GLN A 137 -15.64 -4.71 -1.83
N GLY A 138 -15.31 -4.50 -0.56
CA GLY A 138 -15.43 -3.19 0.09
C GLY A 138 -14.55 -2.12 -0.57
N ILE A 139 -13.30 -2.47 -0.89
CA ILE A 139 -12.37 -1.57 -1.60
C ILE A 139 -12.89 -1.24 -3.00
N HIS A 140 -13.36 -2.25 -3.73
CA HIS A 140 -13.97 -2.08 -5.06
C HIS A 140 -15.21 -1.19 -5.01
N ALA A 141 -16.09 -1.40 -4.02
CA ALA A 141 -17.30 -0.62 -3.85
C ALA A 141 -17.01 0.86 -3.59
N PHE A 142 -15.98 1.18 -2.79
CA PHE A 142 -15.53 2.56 -2.63
C PHE A 142 -15.14 3.17 -3.98
N HIS A 143 -14.30 2.49 -4.77
CA HIS A 143 -13.78 3.02 -6.03
C HIS A 143 -14.83 3.19 -7.13
N LYS A 144 -15.88 2.34 -7.11
CA LYS A 144 -16.99 2.41 -8.05
C LYS A 144 -17.82 3.69 -7.88
N ASP A 145 -18.22 3.99 -6.65
CA ASP A 145 -19.15 5.09 -6.32
C ASP A 145 -18.52 6.04 -5.28
N ARG A 146 -17.31 6.56 -5.58
CA ARG A 146 -16.53 7.37 -4.63
C ARG A 146 -17.28 8.63 -4.19
N PRO A 147 -17.43 8.88 -2.87
CA PRO A 147 -18.02 10.11 -2.35
C PRO A 147 -17.05 11.30 -2.32
N GLN A 148 -15.76 11.04 -2.56
CA GLN A 148 -14.66 12.02 -2.45
C GLN A 148 -13.75 11.99 -3.68
N ALA A 149 -12.98 13.06 -3.88
CA ALA A 149 -11.93 13.09 -4.89
C ALA A 149 -10.75 12.18 -4.48
N LEU A 150 -9.91 11.80 -5.45
CA LEU A 150 -8.69 11.07 -5.15
C LEU A 150 -7.75 11.90 -4.29
N SER A 151 -6.86 11.23 -3.56
CA SER A 151 -5.78 11.92 -2.89
C SER A 151 -4.84 12.58 -3.93
N PRO A 152 -4.15 13.69 -3.58
CA PRO A 152 -3.36 14.46 -4.54
C PRO A 152 -2.27 13.65 -5.27
N GLU A 153 -1.74 12.61 -4.63
CA GLU A 153 -0.69 11.73 -5.18
C GLU A 153 -1.10 11.14 -6.53
N PHE A 154 -2.36 10.72 -6.68
CA PHE A 154 -2.87 10.20 -7.95
C PHE A 154 -2.83 11.23 -9.08
N HIS A 155 -3.10 12.50 -8.80
CA HIS A 155 -3.07 13.55 -9.80
C HIS A 155 -1.65 14.03 -10.10
N VAL A 156 -0.81 14.19 -9.08
CA VAL A 156 0.59 14.61 -9.25
C VAL A 156 1.37 13.57 -10.04
N LEU A 157 1.13 12.28 -9.78
CA LEU A 157 1.85 11.18 -10.43
C LEU A 157 1.14 10.63 -11.68
N GLY A 158 -0.04 11.16 -12.02
CA GLY A 158 -0.81 10.70 -13.19
C GLY A 158 -1.31 9.24 -13.08
N VAL A 159 -1.47 8.74 -11.85
CA VAL A 159 -1.84 7.35 -11.55
C VAL A 159 -3.35 7.21 -11.41
N LYS A 160 -3.88 6.06 -11.82
CA LYS A 160 -5.26 5.64 -11.53
C LYS A 160 -5.25 4.45 -10.56
N PRO A 161 -6.19 4.37 -9.61
CA PRO A 161 -6.35 3.19 -8.76
C PRO A 161 -6.52 1.91 -9.59
N GLY A 162 -5.82 0.84 -9.21
CA GLY A 162 -5.81 -0.44 -9.91
C GLY A 162 -4.95 -0.49 -11.18
N GLY A 163 -4.15 0.55 -11.45
CA GLY A 163 -3.32 0.66 -12.64
C GLY A 163 -4.10 0.57 -13.95
N GLU A 164 -3.48 -0.01 -14.98
CA GLU A 164 -4.11 -0.14 -16.30
C GLU A 164 -5.28 -1.14 -16.33
N VAL A 165 -5.23 -2.16 -15.46
CA VAL A 165 -6.22 -3.24 -15.39
C VAL A 165 -7.48 -2.79 -14.63
N GLY A 166 -7.37 -1.77 -13.78
CA GLY A 166 -8.47 -1.27 -12.94
C GLY A 166 -8.82 -2.18 -11.76
N ALA A 167 -8.01 -3.21 -11.50
CA ALA A 167 -8.17 -4.10 -10.35
C ALA A 167 -7.59 -3.41 -9.11
N VAL A 168 -8.44 -2.72 -8.35
CA VAL A 168 -8.01 -1.86 -7.24
C VAL A 168 -7.41 -2.64 -6.06
N TRP A 169 -7.94 -3.83 -5.77
CA TRP A 169 -7.40 -4.77 -4.77
C TRP A 169 -8.11 -6.11 -4.88
N GLU A 170 -7.38 -7.19 -5.14
CA GLU A 170 -7.91 -8.56 -5.18
C GLU A 170 -7.74 -9.29 -3.83
N PRO A 171 -8.47 -10.39 -3.56
CA PRO A 171 -8.31 -11.13 -2.31
C PRO A 171 -6.88 -11.63 -2.07
N GLU A 172 -6.20 -12.06 -3.15
CA GLU A 172 -4.81 -12.49 -3.11
C GLU A 172 -3.84 -11.37 -2.74
N ASP A 173 -4.20 -10.10 -3.00
CA ASP A 173 -3.37 -8.94 -2.68
C ASP A 173 -3.17 -8.79 -1.16
N SER A 174 -4.18 -9.11 -0.37
CA SER A 174 -4.07 -9.14 1.09
C SER A 174 -3.09 -10.21 1.58
N VAL A 175 -3.04 -11.36 0.90
CA VAL A 175 -2.06 -12.42 1.19
C VAL A 175 -0.66 -11.97 0.75
N GLY A 176 -0.55 -11.34 -0.42
CA GLY A 176 0.70 -10.76 -0.91
C GLY A 176 1.27 -9.72 0.07
N TRP A 177 0.42 -8.85 0.61
CA TRP A 177 0.86 -7.87 1.61
C TRP A 177 1.30 -8.52 2.92
N ALA A 178 0.66 -9.61 3.35
CA ALA A 178 1.14 -10.40 4.49
C ALA A 178 2.51 -11.02 4.24
N LEU A 179 2.78 -11.51 3.03
CA LEU A 179 4.10 -12.02 2.63
C LEU A 179 5.15 -10.91 2.59
N MET A 180 4.78 -9.70 2.14
CA MET A 180 5.67 -8.54 2.19
C MET A 180 6.08 -8.20 3.63
N MET A 181 5.15 -8.23 4.58
CA MET A 181 5.47 -8.03 6.01
C MET A 181 6.41 -9.12 6.55
N ALA A 182 6.20 -10.38 6.15
CA ALA A 182 7.08 -11.48 6.55
C ALA A 182 8.49 -11.34 5.96
N LEU A 183 8.60 -10.87 4.71
CA LEU A 183 9.87 -10.59 4.05
C LEU A 183 10.64 -9.46 4.77
N ASP A 184 9.95 -8.38 5.11
CA ASP A 184 10.53 -7.21 5.79
C ASP A 184 11.06 -7.58 7.20
N LEU A 185 10.30 -8.39 7.94
CA LEU A 185 10.69 -8.86 9.27
C LEU A 185 11.78 -9.95 9.26
N GLY A 186 12.03 -10.61 8.12
CA GLY A 186 13.04 -11.66 8.00
C GLY A 186 14.46 -11.16 8.22
N GLY A 187 14.83 -10.04 7.58
CA GLY A 187 16.04 -9.24 7.86
C GLY A 187 17.42 -9.91 7.74
N ASN A 188 17.52 -11.23 7.60
CA ASN A 188 18.78 -11.98 7.68
C ASN A 188 19.48 -12.18 6.34
N TRP A 189 18.74 -12.23 5.23
CA TRP A 189 19.27 -12.62 3.92
C TRP A 189 20.45 -11.75 3.45
N GLY A 190 20.39 -10.43 3.66
CA GLY A 190 21.48 -9.51 3.35
C GLY A 190 22.72 -9.75 4.21
N ASN A 191 22.53 -10.06 5.49
CA ASN A 191 23.62 -10.40 6.41
C ASN A 191 24.27 -11.73 6.04
N GLU A 192 23.48 -12.74 5.65
CA GLU A 192 24.00 -14.03 5.20
C GLU A 192 24.80 -13.89 3.90
N PHE A 193 24.32 -13.11 2.93
CA PHE A 193 25.06 -12.86 1.69
C PHE A 193 26.35 -12.07 1.94
N ALA A 194 26.33 -11.10 2.86
CA ALA A 194 27.52 -10.37 3.28
C ALA A 194 28.55 -11.31 3.92
N ARG A 195 28.12 -12.18 4.84
CA ARG A 195 29.00 -13.20 5.47
C ARG A 195 29.62 -14.11 4.41
N LEU A 196 28.82 -14.63 3.48
CA LEU A 196 29.32 -15.46 2.38
C LEU A 196 30.35 -14.73 1.50
N SER A 197 30.13 -13.43 1.24
CA SER A 197 31.04 -12.63 0.43
C SER A 197 32.38 -12.38 1.15
N VAL A 198 32.34 -12.15 2.46
CA VAL A 198 33.52 -11.94 3.30
C VAL A 198 34.30 -13.25 3.52
N ALA A 199 33.62 -14.38 3.68
CA ALA A 199 34.24 -15.70 3.86
C ALA A 199 35.12 -16.12 2.67
N LYS A 200 34.93 -15.53 1.49
CA LYS A 200 35.80 -15.75 0.31
C LYS A 200 37.20 -15.14 0.45
N THR A 201 37.39 -14.20 1.38
CA THR A 201 38.67 -13.47 1.55
C THR A 201 39.20 -13.50 2.98
N LEU A 202 38.33 -13.69 3.98
CA LEU A 202 38.69 -13.79 5.40
C LEU A 202 38.31 -15.17 5.94
N ASP A 203 39.12 -15.67 6.87
CA ASP A 203 38.78 -16.84 7.67
C ASP A 203 37.61 -16.55 8.64
N THR A 204 36.99 -17.62 9.13
CA THR A 204 35.84 -17.56 10.03
C THR A 204 36.11 -16.75 11.30
N ASP A 205 37.32 -16.83 11.86
CA ASP A 205 37.70 -16.08 13.07
C ASP A 205 37.73 -14.56 12.83
N ARG A 206 38.30 -14.10 11.70
CA ARG A 206 38.30 -12.68 11.34
C ARG A 206 36.93 -12.20 10.91
N LEU A 207 36.12 -13.06 10.29
CA LEU A 207 34.73 -12.74 9.97
C LEU A 207 33.94 -12.39 11.24
N TRP A 208 34.11 -13.14 12.34
CA TRP A 208 33.44 -12.84 13.61
C TRP A 208 34.00 -11.62 14.35
N GLN A 209 35.19 -11.14 13.99
CA GLN A 209 35.70 -9.85 14.45
C GLN A 209 35.11 -8.67 13.66
N LEU A 210 34.76 -8.87 12.38
CA LEU A 210 34.15 -7.85 11.54
C LEU A 210 32.62 -7.77 11.73
N MET A 211 31.96 -8.93 11.85
CA MET A 211 30.52 -9.08 12.05
C MET A 211 30.26 -9.65 13.44
N THR A 212 30.59 -8.86 14.46
CA THR A 212 30.57 -9.29 15.85
C THR A 212 29.16 -9.73 16.31
N PRO A 213 29.05 -10.85 17.04
CA PRO A 213 27.81 -11.20 17.71
C PRO A 213 27.47 -10.17 18.80
N TYR A 214 26.22 -10.17 19.25
CA TYR A 214 25.85 -9.36 20.41
C TYR A 214 26.66 -9.74 21.65
N PRO A 215 26.99 -8.79 22.53
CA PRO A 215 27.76 -9.08 23.74
C PRO A 215 27.13 -10.20 24.57
N GLY A 216 27.88 -11.29 24.78
CA GLY A 216 27.44 -12.45 25.54
C GLY A 216 26.75 -13.55 24.72
N GLU A 217 26.54 -13.34 23.42
CA GLU A 217 25.99 -14.35 22.51
C GLU A 217 27.11 -15.09 21.75
N PRO A 218 26.93 -16.39 21.46
CA PRO A 218 27.79 -17.08 20.51
C PRO A 218 27.59 -16.51 19.10
N PRO A 219 28.55 -16.71 18.18
CA PRO A 219 28.35 -16.38 16.78
C PRO A 219 27.06 -16.98 16.21
N ALA A 220 26.41 -16.23 15.33
CA ALA A 220 25.11 -16.61 14.77
C ALA A 220 25.12 -17.91 13.95
N ALA A 221 26.30 -18.43 13.59
CA ALA A 221 26.47 -19.76 13.04
C ALA A 221 27.78 -20.38 13.57
N SER A 222 27.74 -21.68 13.86
CA SER A 222 28.93 -22.49 14.17
C SER A 222 29.45 -23.26 12.96
N ALA A 223 28.83 -23.09 11.79
CA ALA A 223 29.28 -23.69 10.55
C ALA A 223 30.57 -23.01 10.11
N ASP A 224 31.56 -23.79 9.70
CA ASP A 224 32.72 -23.25 8.99
C ASP A 224 32.25 -22.78 7.62
N LEU A 225 32.40 -21.48 7.35
CA LEU A 225 31.92 -20.84 6.12
C LEU A 225 33.02 -20.71 5.06
N ALA A 226 34.24 -21.16 5.39
CA ALA A 226 35.42 -21.17 4.52
C ALA A 226 35.55 -22.48 3.71
#